data_AF-A0A1J4KGF7-F1
#
_entry.id   AF-A0A1J4KGF7-F1
#
_cell.length_a   1.000
_cell.length_b   1.000
_cell.length_c   1.000
_cell.angle_alpha   90.00
_cell.angle_beta   90.00
_cell.angle_gamma   90.00
#
_symmetry.space_group_name_H-M   'P 1'
#
loop_
_entity.id
_entity.type
_entity.pdbx_description
1 polymer ?
#
loop_
_entity_poly.entity_id
_entity_poly.type
_entity_poly.pdbx_seq_one_letter_code
_entity_poly.pdbx_strand_id
1 'polypeptide(L)'
;MDDIKTPSTVAKHVFFHLAGVSGAAPKLEIVNKELSYPQYPFEIFKPHIDELIPEIQESTFAENLRDPYDDFFDFQVVIADLISQNDINELYEHPSEPLEQLLDGLRNMFSADFINSLTDTFPINADSVLESLPPPIQKSCAAIASLVHENSLNDQFISWIGNALIPPQWHGCTSAENPNMKLGGLFMKYRMMVKNQSPHWAILTPQNEITIYRADDLTVVDTFRVSKIESSRSGRSIRICKDSNIGARLIPYDKETFQTWLSPEPLIPCCTAFVAEAIPPQIIDAFETALIQPDTYLIRALLHHDIMKIKVAQESMEDLYTIFAYHGLVHRFLMASCSLEFAQPNLTENTVLRSNSHVTYLFKVYYKKFGRKFFDNIIRPIIDKIDEVGPLGIKNEDKSKSDDVSELLNWVIDKFLSGAEYIPNEFRHMACVLKSVTATMLRSRHAVFNALSSFLCLRFSTAIIADPLGFDEKGRPPKDLQNISIPFAQLLQLPFNLQPMSDRYTYLGSLNEQIIDRYEEIYNFVVAVAETKEQVNYEKPSKNEVEAAIRRLLGIINESRSHFIAKYTEYYENDTDHTASAFAMSEFISRLFR
;
A
#
# COMPACT_ATOMS: atom_id res chain seq x y z
N MET A 1 13.84 47.31 3.79
CA MET A 1 12.45 46.93 3.46
C MET A 1 12.55 46.19 2.16
N ASP A 2 12.97 44.93 2.24
CA ASP A 2 13.04 44.04 1.09
C ASP A 2 11.77 43.22 1.11
N ASP A 3 11.04 43.24 -0.01
CA ASP A 3 9.82 42.49 -0.22
C ASP A 3 10.06 41.00 0.08
N ILE A 4 9.43 40.53 1.16
CA ILE A 4 9.24 39.12 1.43
C ILE A 4 8.35 38.62 0.30
N LYS A 5 8.99 38.02 -0.72
CA LYS A 5 8.29 37.23 -1.73
C LYS A 5 7.50 36.15 -0.99
N THR A 6 6.18 36.27 -1.00
CA THR A 6 5.25 35.20 -0.63
C THR A 6 5.69 33.92 -1.33
N PRO A 7 5.92 32.81 -0.61
CA PRO A 7 6.23 31.56 -1.26
C PRO A 7 5.03 31.11 -2.10
N SER A 8 5.28 31.01 -3.41
CA SER A 8 4.82 29.94 -4.30
C SER A 8 3.37 29.45 -4.15
N THR A 9 2.61 29.65 -5.22
CA THR A 9 1.36 29.06 -5.71
C THR A 9 1.12 27.57 -5.40
N VAL A 10 1.06 27.17 -4.13
CA VAL A 10 0.49 25.89 -3.73
C VAL A 10 -1.03 26.02 -3.78
N ALA A 11 -1.69 25.10 -4.48
CA ALA A 11 -3.15 25.06 -4.48
C ALA A 11 -3.65 24.96 -3.04
N LYS A 12 -4.54 25.89 -2.64
CA LYS A 12 -5.16 25.83 -1.32
C LYS A 12 -6.24 24.77 -1.34
N HIS A 13 -6.07 23.73 -0.53
CA HIS A 13 -7.03 22.63 -0.38
C HIS A 13 -8.09 22.95 0.67
N VAL A 14 -7.72 23.65 1.75
CA VAL A 14 -8.62 24.03 2.84
C VAL A 14 -8.34 25.47 3.28
N PHE A 15 -9.39 26.14 3.74
CA PHE A 15 -9.33 27.43 4.42
C PHE A 15 -9.95 27.30 5.81
N PHE A 16 -9.19 27.58 6.87
CA PHE A 16 -9.71 27.46 8.24
C PHE A 16 -10.42 28.73 8.72
N HIS A 17 -10.39 29.83 7.97
CA HIS A 17 -11.11 31.08 8.26
C HIS A 17 -10.89 31.62 9.70
N LEU A 18 -9.65 31.53 10.21
CA LEU A 18 -9.31 31.92 11.58
C LEU A 18 -9.20 33.44 11.80
N ALA A 19 -9.23 34.23 10.72
CA ALA A 19 -9.12 35.68 10.78
C ALA A 19 -10.27 36.29 11.59
N GLY A 20 -9.94 37.02 12.66
CA GLY A 20 -10.90 37.66 13.55
C GLY A 20 -11.43 36.77 14.68
N VAL A 21 -11.01 35.51 14.76
CA VAL A 21 -11.28 34.62 15.89
C VAL A 21 -10.18 34.81 16.93
N SER A 22 -10.53 35.12 18.17
CA SER A 22 -9.57 35.30 19.27
C SER A 22 -9.53 34.09 20.19
N GLY A 23 -8.31 33.71 20.61
CA GLY A 23 -8.05 32.60 21.52
C GLY A 23 -7.86 31.25 20.83
N ALA A 24 -7.02 30.41 21.43
CA ALA A 24 -6.61 29.13 20.86
C ALA A 24 -7.75 28.09 20.78
N ALA A 25 -8.61 27.99 21.80
CA ALA A 25 -9.66 26.97 21.84
C ALA A 25 -10.74 27.16 20.75
N PRO A 26 -11.31 28.37 20.53
CA PRO A 26 -12.24 28.59 19.42
C PRO A 26 -11.62 28.35 18.04
N LYS A 27 -10.35 28.76 17.84
CA LYS A 27 -9.64 28.49 16.58
C LYS A 27 -9.48 26.98 16.36
N LEU A 28 -9.12 26.23 17.39
CA LEU A 28 -8.96 24.77 17.29
C LEU A 28 -10.29 24.06 17.01
N GLU A 29 -11.40 24.53 17.57
CA GLU A 29 -12.74 24.01 17.27
C GLU A 29 -13.07 24.16 15.78
N ILE A 30 -12.76 25.31 15.18
CA ILE A 30 -12.94 25.55 13.74
C ILE A 30 -12.04 24.63 12.92
N VAL A 31 -10.77 24.50 13.28
CA VAL A 31 -9.83 23.58 12.61
C VAL A 31 -10.34 22.15 12.66
N ASN A 32 -10.71 21.64 13.84
CA ASN A 32 -11.20 20.28 14.01
C ASN A 32 -12.49 20.03 13.23
N LYS A 33 -13.40 21.02 13.19
CA LYS A 33 -14.60 20.94 12.37
C LYS A 33 -14.25 20.82 10.89
N GLU A 34 -13.37 21.68 10.38
CA GLU A 34 -12.97 21.64 8.97
C GLU A 34 -12.24 20.35 8.57
N LEU A 35 -11.47 19.79 9.50
CA LEU A 35 -10.76 18.52 9.30
C LEU A 35 -11.67 17.29 9.41
N SER A 36 -12.84 17.43 10.04
CA SER A 36 -13.84 16.34 10.11
C SER A 36 -14.59 16.12 8.79
N TYR A 37 -14.56 17.10 7.87
CA TYR A 37 -15.16 16.92 6.55
C TYR A 37 -14.44 15.87 5.71
N PRO A 38 -15.16 15.23 4.77
CA PRO A 38 -14.56 14.30 3.82
C PRO A 38 -13.43 14.95 2.99
N GLN A 39 -12.39 14.16 2.70
CA GLN A 39 -11.30 14.54 1.80
C GLN A 39 -11.78 14.65 0.35
N TYR A 40 -12.64 13.72 -0.07
CA TYR A 40 -13.33 13.76 -1.35
C TYR A 40 -14.80 14.10 -1.11
N PRO A 41 -15.24 15.32 -1.44
CA PRO A 41 -16.65 15.64 -1.48
C PRO A 41 -17.29 14.89 -2.65
N PHE A 42 -18.34 14.12 -2.39
CA PHE A 42 -19.08 13.39 -3.43
C PHE A 42 -20.34 14.16 -3.87
N GLU A 43 -20.47 15.43 -3.49
CA GLU A 43 -21.65 16.25 -3.75
C GLU A 43 -21.66 16.87 -5.15
N ILE A 44 -20.50 17.02 -5.79
CA ILE A 44 -20.38 17.72 -7.08
C ILE A 44 -19.68 16.82 -8.09
N PHE A 45 -20.42 16.42 -9.12
CA PHE A 45 -19.86 15.67 -10.23
C PHE A 45 -18.93 16.54 -11.11
N LYS A 46 -18.04 15.86 -11.83
CA LYS A 46 -17.39 16.48 -12.98
C LYS A 46 -18.40 16.74 -14.09
N PRO A 47 -18.23 17.81 -14.90
CA PRO A 47 -19.18 18.16 -15.97
C PRO A 47 -19.51 17.00 -16.90
N HIS A 48 -18.51 16.19 -17.26
CA HIS A 48 -18.71 15.07 -18.17
C HIS A 48 -19.59 13.96 -17.56
N ILE A 49 -19.52 13.77 -16.24
CA ILE A 49 -20.40 12.83 -15.53
C ILE A 49 -21.82 13.38 -15.46
N ASP A 50 -21.99 14.66 -15.13
CA ASP A 50 -23.30 15.34 -15.13
C ASP A 50 -24.03 15.15 -16.47
N GLU A 51 -23.31 15.26 -17.59
CA GLU A 51 -23.85 15.08 -18.94
C GLU A 51 -24.31 13.64 -19.23
N LEU A 52 -23.69 12.63 -18.59
CA LEU A 52 -23.98 11.22 -18.81
C LEU A 52 -25.12 10.68 -17.92
N ILE A 53 -25.46 11.36 -16.82
CA ILE A 53 -26.50 10.92 -15.87
C ILE A 53 -27.86 10.67 -16.56
N PRO A 54 -28.37 11.57 -17.44
CA PRO A 54 -29.63 11.34 -18.14
C PRO A 54 -29.62 10.11 -19.07
N GLU A 55 -28.44 9.59 -19.41
CA GLU A 55 -28.26 8.49 -20.36
C GLU A 55 -27.95 7.15 -19.69
N ILE A 56 -28.04 7.05 -18.35
CA ILE A 56 -27.68 5.82 -17.60
C ILE A 56 -28.47 4.58 -18.06
N GLN A 57 -29.71 4.74 -18.54
CA GLN A 57 -30.51 3.63 -19.06
C GLN A 57 -29.90 2.95 -20.30
N GLU A 58 -28.98 3.61 -21.00
CA GLU A 58 -28.24 3.06 -22.14
C GLU A 58 -26.86 2.50 -21.73
N SER A 59 -26.64 2.29 -20.43
CA SER A 59 -25.38 1.77 -19.91
C SER A 59 -25.33 0.26 -19.88
N THR A 60 -24.11 -0.30 -19.94
CA THR A 60 -23.88 -1.74 -19.67
C THR A 60 -24.31 -2.15 -18.26
N PHE A 61 -24.35 -1.21 -17.32
CA PHE A 61 -24.80 -1.47 -15.95
C PHE A 61 -26.30 -1.77 -15.96
N ALA A 62 -27.10 -0.89 -16.60
CA ALA A 62 -28.54 -1.07 -16.74
C ALA A 62 -28.90 -2.34 -17.53
N GLU A 63 -28.15 -2.65 -18.60
CA GLU A 63 -28.32 -3.89 -19.38
C GLU A 63 -28.10 -5.16 -18.55
N ASN A 64 -27.24 -5.11 -17.52
CA ASN A 64 -26.90 -6.25 -16.67
C ASN A 64 -27.84 -6.42 -15.47
N LEU A 65 -28.75 -5.47 -15.22
CA LEU A 65 -29.73 -5.60 -14.14
C LEU A 65 -30.75 -6.68 -14.49
N ARG A 66 -31.10 -7.50 -13.50
CA ARG A 66 -32.08 -8.58 -13.65
C ARG A 66 -33.46 -8.06 -14.02
N ASP A 67 -33.88 -7.00 -13.35
CA ASP A 67 -35.14 -6.31 -13.60
C ASP A 67 -34.82 -4.89 -14.10
N PRO A 68 -35.23 -4.52 -15.33
CA PRO A 68 -35.03 -3.18 -15.82
C PRO A 68 -35.91 -2.20 -15.03
N TYR A 69 -35.32 -1.06 -14.64
CA TYR A 69 -36.03 0.01 -13.95
C TYR A 69 -36.51 1.06 -14.96
N ASP A 70 -37.75 1.51 -14.81
CA ASP A 70 -38.29 2.62 -15.62
C ASP A 70 -37.53 3.93 -15.36
N ASP A 71 -37.12 4.14 -14.10
CA ASP A 71 -36.30 5.27 -13.65
C ASP A 71 -35.14 4.76 -12.78
N PHE A 72 -33.91 5.11 -13.16
CA PHE A 72 -32.72 4.77 -12.39
C PHE A 72 -32.71 5.47 -11.02
N PHE A 73 -33.38 6.62 -10.90
CA PHE A 73 -33.51 7.33 -9.64
C PHE A 73 -34.23 6.49 -8.57
N ASP A 74 -35.29 5.77 -8.94
CA ASP A 74 -36.02 4.89 -8.01
C ASP A 74 -35.11 3.79 -7.46
N PHE A 75 -34.26 3.21 -8.32
CA PHE A 75 -33.27 2.23 -7.89
C PHE A 75 -32.24 2.82 -6.94
N GLN A 76 -31.70 4.01 -7.23
CA GLN A 76 -30.75 4.69 -6.35
C GLN A 76 -31.31 4.93 -4.95
N VAL A 77 -32.55 5.41 -4.86
CA VAL A 77 -33.24 5.66 -3.58
C VAL A 77 -33.40 4.37 -2.79
N VAL A 78 -33.79 3.27 -3.43
CA VAL A 78 -33.92 1.96 -2.78
C VAL A 78 -32.58 1.49 -2.20
N ILE A 79 -31.49 1.62 -2.97
CA ILE A 79 -30.15 1.26 -2.49
C ILE A 79 -29.71 2.17 -1.34
N ALA A 80 -29.95 3.48 -1.44
CA ALA A 80 -29.61 4.45 -0.39
C ALA A 80 -30.36 4.19 0.92
N ASP A 81 -31.65 3.89 0.84
CA ASP A 81 -32.46 3.52 1.99
C ASP A 81 -31.97 2.22 2.64
N LEU A 82 -31.61 1.21 1.84
CA LEU A 82 -31.07 -0.05 2.36
C LEU A 82 -29.75 0.17 3.10
N ILE A 83 -28.83 0.93 2.52
CA ILE A 83 -27.48 1.14 3.08
C ILE A 83 -27.51 2.06 4.29
N SER A 84 -28.42 3.04 4.33
CA SER A 84 -28.57 3.93 5.48
C SER A 84 -29.17 3.25 6.72
N GLN A 85 -29.93 2.17 6.53
CA GLN A 85 -30.65 1.48 7.60
C GLN A 85 -29.93 0.24 8.16
N ASN A 86 -28.88 -0.25 7.50
CA ASN A 86 -28.24 -1.52 7.83
C ASN A 86 -26.71 -1.38 7.89
N ASP A 87 -26.04 -2.32 8.56
CA ASP A 87 -24.59 -2.46 8.47
C ASP A 87 -24.24 -2.99 7.07
N ILE A 88 -23.39 -2.24 6.34
CA ILE A 88 -23.00 -2.60 4.97
C ILE A 88 -22.26 -3.95 4.91
N ASN A 89 -21.56 -4.33 5.99
CA ASN A 89 -20.84 -5.59 6.06
C ASN A 89 -21.82 -6.75 6.24
N GLU A 90 -22.87 -6.58 7.05
CA GLU A 90 -23.94 -7.57 7.20
C GLU A 90 -24.73 -7.75 5.91
N LEU A 91 -25.06 -6.63 5.24
CA LEU A 91 -25.70 -6.65 3.93
C LEU A 91 -24.85 -7.37 2.88
N TYR A 92 -23.53 -7.37 3.01
CA TYR A 92 -22.66 -8.09 2.07
C TYR A 92 -22.66 -9.60 2.29
N GLU A 93 -22.61 -10.04 3.55
CA GLU A 93 -22.68 -11.47 3.88
C GLU A 93 -24.06 -12.07 3.53
N HIS A 94 -25.11 -11.25 3.65
CA HIS A 94 -26.50 -11.64 3.44
C HIS A 94 -27.25 -10.58 2.59
N PRO A 95 -26.97 -10.51 1.28
CA PRO A 95 -27.53 -9.47 0.43
C PRO A 95 -29.04 -9.61 0.27
N SER A 96 -29.74 -8.49 0.39
CA SER A 96 -31.15 -8.39 0.01
C SER A 96 -31.28 -8.45 -1.51
N GLU A 97 -32.48 -8.73 -2.02
CA GLU A 97 -32.72 -8.82 -3.46
C GLU A 97 -32.27 -7.57 -4.25
N PRO A 98 -32.57 -6.32 -3.82
CA PRO A 98 -32.06 -5.14 -4.53
C PRO A 98 -30.52 -5.04 -4.52
N LEU A 99 -29.87 -5.50 -3.45
CA LEU A 99 -28.42 -5.50 -3.35
C LEU A 99 -27.79 -6.60 -4.22
N GLU A 100 -28.44 -7.77 -4.33
CA GLU A 100 -28.06 -8.80 -5.31
C GLU A 100 -28.15 -8.25 -6.73
N GLN A 101 -29.21 -7.50 -7.07
CA GLN A 101 -29.35 -6.87 -8.37
C GLN A 101 -28.26 -5.81 -8.63
N LEU A 102 -27.90 -5.01 -7.62
CA LEU A 102 -26.76 -4.09 -7.70
C LEU A 102 -25.46 -4.85 -7.98
N LEU A 103 -25.19 -5.92 -7.24
CA LEU A 103 -23.99 -6.75 -7.44
C LEU A 103 -23.95 -7.38 -8.83
N ASP A 104 -25.09 -7.85 -9.34
CA ASP A 104 -25.21 -8.40 -10.70
C ASP A 104 -24.88 -7.33 -11.76
N GLY A 105 -25.34 -6.08 -11.57
CA GLY A 105 -25.03 -4.96 -12.47
C GLY A 105 -23.57 -4.48 -12.42
N LEU A 106 -22.95 -4.53 -11.23
CA LEU A 106 -21.54 -4.13 -11.03
C LEU A 106 -20.56 -5.20 -11.54
N ARG A 107 -20.89 -6.48 -11.37
CA ARG A 107 -20.03 -7.60 -11.80
C ARG A 107 -19.90 -7.61 -13.32
N ASN A 108 -18.67 -7.84 -13.80
CA ASN A 108 -18.32 -7.88 -15.23
C ASN A 108 -18.47 -6.56 -16.00
N MET A 109 -18.75 -5.46 -15.31
CA MET A 109 -18.85 -4.15 -15.94
C MET A 109 -17.49 -3.69 -16.51
N PHE A 110 -16.40 -4.11 -15.89
CA PHE A 110 -15.03 -3.86 -16.35
C PHE A 110 -14.30 -5.14 -16.73
N SER A 111 -13.46 -5.05 -17.77
CA SER A 111 -12.59 -6.15 -18.17
C SER A 111 -11.37 -6.27 -17.24
N ALA A 112 -10.75 -7.45 -17.23
CA ALA A 112 -9.51 -7.68 -16.49
C ALA A 112 -8.39 -6.73 -16.93
N ASP A 113 -8.27 -6.45 -18.22
CA ASP A 113 -7.27 -5.52 -18.76
C ASP A 113 -7.47 -4.09 -18.24
N PHE A 114 -8.73 -3.65 -18.11
CA PHE A 114 -9.04 -2.34 -17.54
C PHE A 114 -8.63 -2.27 -16.07
N ILE A 115 -9.03 -3.27 -15.27
CA ILE A 115 -8.70 -3.35 -13.84
C ILE A 115 -7.18 -3.38 -13.64
N ASN A 116 -6.45 -4.18 -14.44
CA ASN A 116 -4.99 -4.20 -14.45
C ASN A 116 -4.41 -2.82 -14.75
N SER A 117 -4.92 -2.15 -15.80
CA SER A 117 -4.40 -0.85 -16.21
C SER A 117 -4.54 0.19 -15.11
N LEU A 118 -5.65 0.20 -14.37
CA LEU A 118 -5.85 1.09 -13.22
C LEU A 118 -4.91 0.75 -12.06
N THR A 119 -4.72 -0.54 -11.78
CA THR A 119 -3.88 -1.01 -10.67
C THR A 119 -2.39 -0.74 -10.90
N ASP A 120 -1.95 -0.63 -12.16
CA ASP A 120 -0.55 -0.45 -12.53
C ASP A 120 -0.18 0.98 -12.91
N THR A 121 -1.17 1.82 -13.25
CA THR A 121 -0.92 3.14 -13.81
C THR A 121 -0.92 4.22 -12.74
N PHE A 122 0.16 4.99 -12.70
CA PHE A 122 0.25 6.20 -11.91
C PHE A 122 0.81 7.37 -12.74
N PRO A 123 0.26 8.59 -12.62
CA PRO A 123 -0.98 8.94 -11.90
C PRO A 123 -2.23 8.52 -12.66
N ILE A 124 -3.34 8.26 -11.95
CA ILE A 124 -4.64 7.99 -12.57
C ILE A 124 -5.22 9.29 -13.12
N ASN A 125 -5.29 9.40 -14.45
CA ASN A 125 -6.03 10.47 -15.12
C ASN A 125 -7.45 9.99 -15.43
N ALA A 126 -8.37 10.16 -14.48
CA ALA A 126 -9.73 9.66 -14.60
C ALA A 126 -10.48 10.20 -15.84
N ASP A 127 -10.21 11.44 -16.25
CA ASP A 127 -10.85 12.02 -17.44
C ASP A 127 -10.40 11.30 -18.71
N SER A 128 -9.08 11.13 -18.87
CA SER A 128 -8.52 10.39 -20.01
C SER A 128 -8.92 8.91 -20.01
N VAL A 129 -9.03 8.30 -18.82
CA VAL A 129 -9.49 6.91 -18.69
C VAL A 129 -10.95 6.82 -19.13
N LEU A 130 -11.82 7.70 -18.63
CA LEU A 130 -13.25 7.73 -18.95
C LEU A 130 -13.48 7.94 -20.45
N GLU A 131 -12.79 8.92 -21.06
CA GLU A 131 -12.87 9.18 -22.50
C GLU A 131 -12.43 7.99 -23.38
N SER A 132 -11.54 7.13 -22.86
CA SER A 132 -11.06 5.95 -23.58
C SER A 132 -12.04 4.76 -23.55
N LEU A 133 -13.03 4.80 -22.66
CA LEU A 133 -14.00 3.73 -22.50
C LEU A 133 -15.07 3.77 -23.61
N PRO A 134 -15.66 2.62 -23.99
CA PRO A 134 -16.85 2.60 -24.83
C PRO A 134 -17.99 3.42 -24.23
N PRO A 135 -18.82 4.11 -25.03
CA PRO A 135 -19.89 4.97 -24.51
C PRO A 135 -20.85 4.29 -23.50
N PRO A 136 -21.28 3.03 -23.68
CA PRO A 136 -22.11 2.35 -22.67
C PRO A 136 -21.42 2.18 -21.30
N ILE A 137 -20.10 2.00 -21.28
CA ILE A 137 -19.32 1.88 -20.04
C ILE A 137 -19.10 3.26 -19.40
N GLN A 138 -18.94 4.32 -20.20
CA GLN A 138 -18.90 5.69 -19.66
C GLN A 138 -20.19 6.02 -18.89
N LYS A 139 -21.35 5.64 -19.45
CA LYS A 139 -22.66 5.78 -18.80
C LYS A 139 -22.76 4.91 -17.55
N SER A 140 -22.16 3.72 -17.53
CA SER A 140 -22.04 2.91 -16.31
C SER A 140 -21.21 3.61 -15.23
N CYS A 141 -20.13 4.32 -15.58
CA CYS A 141 -19.39 5.12 -14.61
C CYS A 141 -20.25 6.25 -14.01
N ALA A 142 -21.13 6.87 -14.81
CA ALA A 142 -22.10 7.83 -14.30
C ALA A 142 -23.10 7.19 -13.33
N ALA A 143 -23.58 5.97 -13.63
CA ALA A 143 -24.46 5.22 -12.73
C ALA A 143 -23.82 4.97 -11.35
N ILE A 144 -22.56 4.56 -11.33
CA ILE A 144 -21.78 4.36 -10.10
C ILE A 144 -21.58 5.67 -9.35
N ALA A 145 -21.21 6.74 -10.06
CA ALA A 145 -21.02 8.05 -9.45
C ALA A 145 -22.32 8.53 -8.79
N SER A 146 -23.47 8.37 -9.45
CA SER A 146 -24.77 8.71 -8.85
C SER A 146 -25.10 7.87 -7.62
N LEU A 147 -24.81 6.56 -7.63
CA LEU A 147 -24.97 5.72 -6.44
C LEU A 147 -24.10 6.20 -5.27
N VAL A 148 -22.83 6.56 -5.53
CA VAL A 148 -21.90 7.10 -4.52
C VAL A 148 -22.37 8.44 -3.97
N HIS A 149 -22.91 9.31 -4.83
CA HIS A 149 -23.46 10.59 -4.44
C HIS A 149 -24.61 10.44 -3.43
N GLU A 150 -25.60 9.60 -3.76
CA GLU A 150 -26.77 9.36 -2.91
C GLU A 150 -26.42 8.64 -1.59
N ASN A 151 -25.33 7.85 -1.61
CA ASN A 151 -24.83 7.12 -0.44
C ASN A 151 -23.64 7.80 0.25
N SER A 152 -23.40 9.08 -0.05
CA SER A 152 -22.21 9.81 0.40
C SER A 152 -22.14 10.00 1.92
N LEU A 153 -23.21 9.71 2.67
CA LEU A 153 -23.18 9.72 4.14
C LEU A 153 -22.62 8.42 4.75
N ASN A 154 -22.51 7.34 3.98
CA ASN A 154 -21.94 6.09 4.46
C ASN A 154 -20.43 6.04 4.19
N ASP A 155 -19.63 5.97 5.25
CA ASP A 155 -18.18 6.07 5.13
C ASP A 155 -17.49 4.88 4.48
N GLN A 156 -18.18 3.75 4.37
CA GLN A 156 -17.65 2.50 3.84
C GLN A 156 -18.08 2.24 2.40
N PHE A 157 -19.08 2.96 1.89
CA PHE A 157 -19.70 2.66 0.60
C PHE A 157 -18.74 2.73 -0.59
N ILE A 158 -17.85 3.73 -0.64
CA ILE A 158 -16.87 3.87 -1.72
C ILE A 158 -15.84 2.73 -1.74
N SER A 159 -15.44 2.24 -0.55
CA SER A 159 -14.55 1.08 -0.41
C SER A 159 -15.28 -0.19 -0.84
N TRP A 160 -16.55 -0.33 -0.43
CA TRP A 160 -17.41 -1.44 -0.79
C TRP A 160 -17.67 -1.53 -2.30
N ILE A 161 -18.07 -0.42 -2.96
CA ILE A 161 -18.24 -0.39 -4.42
C ILE A 161 -16.93 -0.75 -5.12
N GLY A 162 -15.80 -0.22 -4.63
CA GLY A 162 -14.48 -0.53 -5.16
C GLY A 162 -14.20 -2.03 -5.17
N ASN A 163 -14.51 -2.73 -4.08
CA ASN A 163 -14.42 -4.20 -4.00
C ASN A 163 -15.44 -4.90 -4.91
N ALA A 164 -16.70 -4.46 -4.92
CA ALA A 164 -17.79 -5.10 -5.66
C ALA A 164 -17.58 -5.07 -7.19
N LEU A 165 -16.85 -4.08 -7.69
CA LEU A 165 -16.47 -3.94 -9.10
C LEU A 165 -15.34 -4.88 -9.53
N ILE A 166 -14.71 -5.56 -8.59
CA ILE A 166 -13.65 -6.54 -8.85
C ILE A 166 -14.29 -7.94 -8.79
N PRO A 167 -14.57 -8.59 -9.93
CA PRO A 167 -15.17 -9.91 -9.90
C PRO A 167 -14.19 -10.93 -9.30
N PRO A 168 -14.69 -11.96 -8.59
CA PRO A 168 -13.83 -13.06 -8.16
C PRO A 168 -13.10 -13.69 -9.34
N GLN A 169 -11.82 -13.94 -9.15
CA GLN A 169 -10.86 -14.51 -10.10
C GLN A 169 -10.74 -13.72 -11.41
N TRP A 170 -10.99 -12.40 -11.39
CA TRP A 170 -10.90 -11.53 -12.57
C TRP A 170 -9.54 -11.61 -13.28
N HIS A 171 -8.48 -11.85 -12.50
CA HIS A 171 -7.10 -12.00 -12.97
C HIS A 171 -6.77 -13.42 -13.44
N GLY A 172 -7.69 -14.39 -13.34
CA GLY A 172 -7.50 -15.78 -13.76
C GLY A 172 -6.55 -16.61 -12.89
N CYS A 173 -6.45 -16.32 -11.58
CA CYS A 173 -5.60 -17.04 -10.61
C CYS A 173 -4.11 -17.20 -11.02
N THR A 174 -3.53 -16.18 -11.62
CA THR A 174 -2.24 -16.27 -12.32
C THR A 174 -1.04 -16.56 -11.43
N SER A 175 -1.01 -16.15 -10.16
CA SER A 175 0.13 -16.46 -9.26
C SER A 175 0.20 -17.92 -8.83
N ALA A 176 -0.93 -18.64 -8.90
CA ALA A 176 -1.00 -20.06 -8.54
C ALA A 176 -0.36 -20.96 -9.60
N GLU A 177 -0.22 -20.48 -10.83
CA GLU A 177 0.27 -21.23 -11.97
C GLU A 177 1.60 -20.68 -12.50
N ASN A 178 2.35 -21.50 -13.25
CA ASN A 178 3.53 -21.03 -13.96
C ASN A 178 3.74 -21.82 -15.26
N PRO A 179 4.11 -21.14 -16.37
CA PRO A 179 4.31 -21.82 -17.66
C PRO A 179 5.49 -22.81 -17.65
N ASN A 180 6.46 -22.63 -16.76
CA ASN A 180 7.72 -23.39 -16.73
C ASN A 180 7.81 -24.36 -15.55
N MET A 181 6.94 -24.23 -14.55
CA MET A 181 6.94 -25.08 -13.36
C MET A 181 5.51 -25.41 -12.95
N LYS A 182 5.26 -26.68 -12.63
CA LYS A 182 4.01 -27.19 -12.04
C LYS A 182 4.19 -27.53 -10.56
N LEU A 183 5.30 -28.16 -10.22
CA LEU A 183 5.67 -28.50 -8.85
C LEU A 183 7.18 -28.32 -8.68
N GLY A 184 7.59 -27.87 -7.51
CA GLY A 184 8.97 -27.73 -7.11
C GLY A 184 9.15 -28.14 -5.65
N GLY A 185 10.36 -28.54 -5.27
CA GLY A 185 10.66 -28.76 -3.87
C GLY A 185 12.03 -29.37 -3.65
N LEU A 186 12.51 -29.22 -2.41
CA LEU A 186 13.71 -29.88 -1.93
C LEU A 186 13.32 -31.21 -1.26
N PHE A 187 14.07 -32.27 -1.54
CA PHE A 187 13.78 -33.63 -1.08
C PHE A 187 15.03 -34.36 -0.64
N MET A 188 14.86 -35.28 0.31
CA MET A 188 15.82 -36.35 0.54
C MET A 188 15.56 -37.49 -0.45
N LYS A 189 16.57 -37.82 -1.27
CA LYS A 189 16.45 -38.95 -2.20
C LYS A 189 16.63 -40.27 -1.44
N TYR A 190 15.61 -41.13 -1.48
CA TYR A 190 15.71 -42.46 -0.88
C TYR A 190 16.53 -43.41 -1.76
N ARG A 191 17.66 -43.92 -1.26
CA ARG A 191 18.34 -45.09 -1.83
C ARG A 191 18.33 -46.23 -0.81
N MET A 192 17.81 -47.40 -1.18
CA MET A 192 17.66 -48.58 -0.30
C MET A 192 18.98 -49.08 0.33
N MET A 193 20.16 -48.68 -0.17
CA MET A 193 21.45 -49.23 0.26
C MET A 193 22.51 -48.20 0.72
N VAL A 194 22.20 -46.90 0.83
CA VAL A 194 23.19 -45.87 1.23
C VAL A 194 22.69 -45.07 2.42
N LYS A 195 23.48 -45.00 3.50
CA LYS A 195 23.17 -44.27 4.74
C LYS A 195 23.18 -42.74 4.61
N ASN A 196 23.80 -42.20 3.55
CA ASN A 196 23.83 -40.76 3.29
C ASN A 196 22.64 -40.36 2.44
N GLN A 197 21.65 -39.75 3.09
CA GLN A 197 20.57 -39.03 2.43
C GLN A 197 21.15 -37.69 1.96
N SER A 198 21.27 -37.48 0.65
CA SER A 198 21.68 -36.18 0.11
C SER A 198 20.45 -35.38 -0.38
N PRO A 199 20.45 -34.06 -0.16
CA PRO A 199 19.39 -33.16 -0.63
C PRO A 199 19.37 -33.10 -2.16
N HIS A 200 18.17 -33.11 -2.74
CA HIS A 200 17.94 -32.98 -4.17
C HIS A 200 16.76 -32.06 -4.43
N TRP A 201 16.87 -31.23 -5.45
CA TRP A 201 15.72 -30.53 -6.00
C TRP A 201 14.97 -31.45 -6.95
N ALA A 202 13.64 -31.42 -6.91
CA ALA A 202 12.81 -32.01 -7.95
C ALA A 202 11.88 -30.93 -8.52
N ILE A 203 11.88 -30.79 -9.84
CA ILE A 203 11.07 -29.82 -10.56
C ILE A 203 10.26 -30.58 -11.60
N LEU A 204 8.95 -30.39 -11.57
CA LEU A 204 8.00 -30.93 -12.54
C LEU A 204 7.49 -29.80 -13.41
N THR A 205 7.55 -29.95 -14.73
CA THR A 205 6.97 -29.00 -15.68
C THR A 205 5.48 -29.25 -15.92
N PRO A 206 4.72 -28.29 -16.47
CA PRO A 206 3.33 -28.50 -16.88
C PRO A 206 3.14 -29.65 -17.88
N GLN A 207 4.17 -29.99 -18.67
CA GLN A 207 4.18 -31.12 -19.62
C GLN A 207 4.42 -32.48 -18.94
N ASN A 208 4.44 -32.50 -17.61
CA ASN A 208 4.75 -33.64 -16.76
C ASN A 208 6.17 -34.20 -16.98
N GLU A 209 7.15 -33.34 -17.29
CA GLU A 209 8.56 -33.74 -17.28
C GLU A 209 9.17 -33.39 -15.93
N ILE A 210 9.73 -34.39 -15.23
CA ILE A 210 10.44 -34.15 -13.98
C ILE A 210 11.94 -34.10 -14.24
N THR A 211 12.62 -33.15 -13.63
CA THR A 211 14.08 -33.10 -13.53
C THR A 211 14.48 -33.09 -12.06
N ILE A 212 15.43 -33.96 -11.70
CA ILE A 212 15.98 -34.07 -10.35
C ILE A 212 17.42 -33.59 -10.38
N TYR A 213 17.73 -32.58 -9.57
CA TYR A 213 19.07 -32.00 -9.43
C TYR A 213 19.67 -32.37 -8.08
N ARG A 214 21.00 -32.43 -7.98
CA ARG A 214 21.65 -32.34 -6.66
C ARG A 214 21.51 -30.93 -6.11
N ALA A 215 21.35 -30.79 -4.80
CA ALA A 215 21.09 -29.48 -4.20
C ALA A 215 22.35 -28.62 -3.95
N ASP A 216 23.54 -29.21 -4.02
CA ASP A 216 24.84 -28.56 -3.83
C ASP A 216 25.31 -27.84 -5.11
N ASP A 217 25.24 -28.51 -6.26
CA ASP A 217 25.82 -28.02 -7.51
C ASP A 217 24.82 -27.92 -8.68
N LEU A 218 23.55 -28.24 -8.44
CA LEU A 218 22.49 -28.30 -9.45
C LEU A 218 22.81 -29.22 -10.63
N THR A 219 23.65 -30.24 -10.45
CA THR A 219 23.87 -31.25 -11.48
C THR A 219 22.64 -32.12 -11.66
N VAL A 220 22.23 -32.32 -12.92
CA VAL A 220 21.09 -33.17 -13.27
C VAL A 220 21.41 -34.62 -12.92
N VAL A 221 20.58 -35.22 -12.07
CA VAL A 221 20.68 -36.62 -11.64
C VAL A 221 19.76 -37.52 -12.47
N ASP A 222 18.57 -37.04 -12.81
CA ASP A 222 17.58 -37.82 -13.54
C ASP A 222 16.56 -36.90 -14.23
N THR A 223 16.03 -37.33 -15.37
CA THR A 223 14.99 -36.63 -16.12
C THR A 223 14.08 -37.65 -16.79
N PHE A 224 12.76 -37.53 -16.59
CA PHE A 224 11.78 -38.41 -17.26
C PHE A 224 10.37 -37.83 -17.28
N ARG A 225 9.51 -38.40 -18.12
CA ARG A 225 8.08 -38.07 -18.15
C ARG A 225 7.32 -38.81 -17.04
N VAL A 226 6.54 -38.07 -16.26
CA VAL A 226 5.74 -38.55 -15.13
C VAL A 226 4.38 -39.00 -15.63
N SER A 227 4.01 -40.25 -15.31
CA SER A 227 2.68 -40.77 -15.59
C SER A 227 1.73 -40.63 -14.40
N LYS A 228 2.27 -40.65 -13.17
CA LYS A 228 1.49 -40.56 -11.93
C LYS A 228 2.34 -40.10 -10.75
N ILE A 229 1.75 -39.35 -9.84
CA ILE A 229 2.31 -39.00 -8.53
C ILE A 229 1.39 -39.61 -7.47
N GLU A 230 1.96 -40.34 -6.51
CA GLU A 230 1.17 -40.95 -5.44
C GLU A 230 1.94 -41.05 -4.12
N SER A 231 1.21 -41.09 -3.00
CA SER A 231 1.80 -41.37 -1.71
C SER A 231 2.32 -42.81 -1.64
N SER A 232 3.41 -43.01 -0.91
CA SER A 232 3.82 -44.35 -0.46
C SER A 232 2.84 -44.91 0.56
N ARG A 233 2.75 -46.23 0.66
CA ARG A 233 1.89 -46.92 1.65
C ARG A 233 2.17 -46.50 3.10
N SER A 234 3.39 -46.09 3.41
CA SER A 234 3.78 -45.60 4.74
C SER A 234 3.42 -44.14 4.99
N GLY A 235 2.98 -43.39 3.96
CA GLY A 235 2.73 -41.95 4.05
C GLY A 235 3.98 -41.08 4.23
N ARG A 236 5.20 -41.65 4.11
CA ARG A 236 6.46 -40.93 4.39
C ARG A 236 7.23 -40.46 3.16
N SER A 237 6.78 -40.84 1.98
CA SER A 237 7.46 -40.51 0.72
C SER A 237 6.47 -40.43 -0.43
N ILE A 238 6.85 -39.67 -1.45
CA ILE A 238 6.13 -39.46 -2.69
C ILE A 238 6.76 -40.37 -3.75
N ARG A 239 5.93 -41.13 -4.45
CA ARG A 239 6.33 -42.00 -5.56
C ARG A 239 5.99 -41.29 -6.86
N ILE A 240 7.02 -41.03 -7.65
CA ILE A 240 6.90 -40.47 -9.00
C ILE A 240 7.03 -41.62 -9.99
N CYS A 241 5.96 -41.91 -10.71
CA CYS A 241 5.89 -43.06 -11.61
C CYS A 241 6.20 -42.68 -13.06
N LYS A 242 6.91 -43.58 -13.75
CA LYS A 242 7.17 -43.60 -15.19
C LYS A 242 6.63 -44.91 -15.74
N ASP A 243 5.65 -44.86 -16.63
CA ASP A 243 5.06 -46.04 -17.30
C ASP A 243 4.67 -47.16 -16.31
N SER A 244 4.00 -46.79 -15.21
CA SER A 244 3.58 -47.67 -14.10
C SER A 244 4.69 -48.21 -13.18
N ASN A 245 5.96 -47.93 -13.47
CA ASN A 245 7.09 -48.21 -12.56
C ASN A 245 7.44 -46.98 -11.72
N ILE A 246 8.02 -47.18 -10.53
CA ILE A 246 8.53 -46.08 -9.72
C ILE A 246 9.82 -45.56 -10.35
N GLY A 247 9.77 -44.38 -10.96
CA GLY A 247 10.96 -43.68 -11.49
C GLY A 247 11.77 -43.05 -10.37
N ALA A 248 11.10 -42.37 -9.43
CA ALA A 248 11.75 -41.80 -8.26
C ALA A 248 10.90 -41.95 -6.99
N ARG A 249 11.59 -42.03 -5.84
CA ARG A 249 10.98 -41.93 -4.50
C ARG A 249 11.60 -40.75 -3.78
N LEU A 250 10.77 -39.74 -3.52
CA LEU A 250 11.16 -38.48 -2.90
C LEU A 250 10.66 -38.43 -1.45
N ILE A 251 11.52 -38.09 -0.50
CA ILE A 251 11.13 -37.89 0.89
C ILE A 251 11.14 -36.37 1.14
N PRO A 252 9.98 -35.73 1.35
CA PRO A 252 9.92 -34.30 1.65
C PRO A 252 10.49 -34.00 3.03
N TYR A 253 10.99 -32.77 3.22
CA TYR A 253 11.48 -32.29 4.51
C TYR A 253 10.38 -31.94 5.49
N ASP A 254 9.20 -31.56 4.97
CA ASP A 254 8.05 -31.16 5.77
C ASP A 254 6.73 -31.72 5.22
N LYS A 255 5.69 -31.55 6.04
CA LYS A 255 4.34 -32.05 5.76
C LYS A 255 3.69 -31.24 4.65
N GLU A 256 3.95 -29.95 4.60
CA GLU A 256 3.37 -29.01 3.67
C GLU A 256 3.76 -29.35 2.23
N THR A 257 5.04 -29.64 1.98
CA THR A 257 5.55 -30.11 0.68
C THR A 257 4.93 -31.44 0.28
N PHE A 258 4.78 -32.35 1.24
CA PHE A 258 4.09 -33.61 1.00
C PHE A 258 2.64 -33.38 0.55
N GLN A 259 1.94 -32.46 1.21
CA GLN A 259 0.55 -32.10 0.88
C GLN A 259 0.46 -31.40 -0.48
N THR A 260 1.31 -30.39 -0.75
CA THR A 260 1.30 -29.66 -2.02
C THR A 260 1.54 -30.58 -3.21
N TRP A 261 2.54 -31.48 -3.14
CA TRP A 261 2.85 -32.41 -4.23
C TRP A 261 1.79 -33.49 -4.47
N LEU A 262 0.91 -33.74 -3.50
CA LEU A 262 -0.19 -34.69 -3.61
C LEU A 262 -1.54 -34.00 -3.84
N SER A 263 -1.57 -32.66 -3.88
CA SER A 263 -2.76 -31.88 -4.19
C SER A 263 -3.19 -32.13 -5.64
N PRO A 264 -4.50 -32.28 -5.93
CA PRO A 264 -4.98 -32.27 -7.31
C PRO A 264 -4.72 -30.91 -8.00
N GLU A 265 -4.72 -29.83 -7.22
CA GLU A 265 -4.48 -28.45 -7.66
C GLU A 265 -3.32 -27.87 -6.84
N PRO A 266 -2.07 -28.12 -7.24
CA PRO A 266 -0.93 -27.60 -6.52
C PRO A 266 -0.73 -26.11 -6.82
N LEU A 267 -0.59 -25.31 -5.76
CA LEU A 267 -0.28 -23.88 -5.87
C LEU A 267 1.23 -23.68 -5.93
N ILE A 268 1.72 -22.98 -6.97
CA ILE A 268 3.15 -22.77 -7.20
C ILE A 268 3.86 -22.09 -6.02
N PRO A 269 3.32 -21.03 -5.40
CA PRO A 269 4.01 -20.38 -4.28
C PRO A 269 4.20 -21.29 -3.07
N CYS A 270 3.34 -22.29 -2.87
CA CYS A 270 3.51 -23.30 -1.81
C CYS A 270 4.70 -24.25 -2.07
N CYS A 271 5.24 -24.27 -3.28
CA CYS A 271 6.41 -25.07 -3.67
C CYS A 271 7.76 -24.38 -3.42
N THR A 272 7.79 -23.06 -3.20
CA THR A 272 9.02 -22.26 -3.34
C THR A 272 9.89 -22.20 -2.08
N ALA A 273 9.37 -22.55 -0.90
CA ALA A 273 10.09 -22.31 0.35
C ALA A 273 11.07 -23.42 0.74
N PHE A 274 12.32 -23.34 0.28
CA PHE A 274 13.46 -24.09 0.82
C PHE A 274 14.76 -23.35 0.51
N VAL A 275 15.65 -23.21 1.50
CA VAL A 275 17.00 -22.67 1.25
C VAL A 275 17.99 -23.82 1.18
N ALA A 276 18.56 -24.01 0.00
CA ALA A 276 19.80 -24.75 -0.23
C ALA A 276 20.88 -23.76 -0.70
N GLU A 277 22.16 -24.15 -0.64
CA GLU A 277 23.26 -23.31 -1.14
C GLU A 277 23.05 -22.92 -2.61
N ALA A 278 22.51 -23.85 -3.41
CA ALA A 278 22.10 -23.60 -4.79
C ALA A 278 20.59 -23.79 -4.97
N ILE A 279 19.95 -22.82 -5.62
CA ILE A 279 18.51 -22.84 -5.96
C ILE A 279 18.39 -22.90 -7.49
N PRO A 280 17.64 -23.86 -8.05
CA PRO A 280 17.40 -23.93 -9.49
C PRO A 280 16.79 -22.64 -10.05
N PRO A 281 17.24 -22.15 -11.22
CA PRO A 281 16.71 -20.94 -11.84
C PRO A 281 15.19 -20.98 -12.03
N GLN A 282 14.62 -22.14 -12.35
CA GLN A 282 13.18 -22.30 -12.55
C GLN A 282 12.36 -21.94 -11.30
N ILE A 283 12.90 -22.13 -10.10
CA ILE A 283 12.22 -21.75 -8.85
C ILE A 283 12.27 -20.24 -8.67
N ILE A 284 13.41 -19.61 -8.98
CA ILE A 284 13.58 -18.15 -8.93
C ILE A 284 12.64 -17.49 -9.93
N ASP A 285 12.63 -17.96 -11.18
CA ASP A 285 11.76 -17.44 -12.24
C ASP A 285 10.28 -17.63 -11.92
N ALA A 286 9.91 -18.79 -11.36
CA ALA A 286 8.53 -19.05 -10.98
C ALA A 286 8.06 -18.17 -9.81
N PHE A 287 8.93 -17.97 -8.81
CA PHE A 287 8.65 -17.06 -7.70
C PHE A 287 8.52 -15.61 -8.17
N GLU A 288 9.44 -15.14 -9.01
CA GLU A 288 9.39 -13.81 -9.60
C GLU A 288 8.10 -13.59 -10.37
N THR A 289 7.76 -14.53 -11.25
CA THR A 289 6.54 -14.49 -12.06
C THR A 289 5.29 -14.42 -11.18
N ALA A 290 5.21 -15.26 -10.14
CA ALA A 290 4.07 -15.27 -9.23
C ALA A 290 3.96 -13.99 -8.38
N LEU A 291 5.11 -13.42 -7.96
CA LEU A 291 5.16 -12.26 -7.07
C LEU A 291 4.62 -11.00 -7.74
N ILE A 292 4.85 -10.89 -9.06
CA ILE A 292 4.40 -9.74 -9.86
C ILE A 292 3.03 -9.94 -10.50
N GLN A 293 2.23 -10.93 -10.09
CA GLN A 293 0.89 -11.11 -10.66
C GLN A 293 -0.10 -10.06 -10.13
N PRO A 294 -1.16 -9.75 -10.89
CA PRO A 294 -2.16 -8.75 -10.49
C PRO A 294 -3.01 -9.15 -9.29
N ASP A 295 -3.14 -10.45 -9.01
CA ASP A 295 -3.88 -10.95 -7.85
C ASP A 295 -3.28 -10.50 -6.50
N THR A 296 -2.00 -10.15 -6.48
CA THR A 296 -1.23 -9.74 -5.30
C THR A 296 -1.24 -10.74 -4.13
N TYR A 297 -1.68 -11.98 -4.31
CA TYR A 297 -1.78 -12.95 -3.21
C TYR A 297 -0.43 -13.22 -2.58
N LEU A 298 0.59 -13.43 -3.42
CA LEU A 298 1.93 -13.73 -2.94
C LEU A 298 2.54 -12.56 -2.17
N ILE A 299 2.38 -11.32 -2.65
CA ILE A 299 2.89 -10.16 -1.93
C ILE A 299 2.13 -9.91 -0.62
N ARG A 300 0.81 -10.06 -0.61
CA ARG A 300 -0.01 -9.92 0.60
C ARG A 300 0.38 -10.96 1.65
N ALA A 301 0.56 -12.21 1.24
CA ALA A 301 1.06 -13.27 2.11
C ALA A 301 2.45 -12.93 2.69
N LEU A 302 3.38 -12.47 1.84
CA LEU A 302 4.72 -12.05 2.29
C LEU A 302 4.68 -10.93 3.33
N LEU A 303 3.83 -9.93 3.12
CA LEU A 303 3.71 -8.76 3.99
C LEU A 303 2.99 -9.04 5.32
N HIS A 304 2.38 -10.22 5.49
CA HIS A 304 1.73 -10.55 6.74
C HIS A 304 2.76 -10.64 7.89
N HIS A 305 2.41 -10.08 9.07
CA HIS A 305 3.30 -9.95 10.23
C HIS A 305 3.80 -11.29 10.80
N ASP A 306 3.08 -12.39 10.55
CA ASP A 306 3.55 -13.72 10.92
C ASP A 306 4.70 -14.24 10.05
N ILE A 307 4.88 -13.68 8.87
CA ILE A 307 5.87 -14.11 7.87
C ILE A 307 7.03 -13.12 7.83
N MET A 308 6.77 -11.88 7.39
CA MET A 308 7.79 -10.83 7.42
C MET A 308 7.78 -10.13 8.77
N LYS A 309 8.72 -10.47 9.64
CA LYS A 309 8.86 -9.83 10.95
C LYS A 309 9.37 -8.40 10.83
N ILE A 310 8.89 -7.51 11.72
CA ILE A 310 9.28 -6.10 11.79
C ILE A 310 10.81 -5.88 11.82
N LYS A 311 11.57 -6.78 12.46
CA LYS A 311 13.04 -6.69 12.54
C LYS A 311 13.73 -6.69 11.18
N VAL A 312 13.21 -7.45 10.20
CA VAL A 312 13.77 -7.59 8.85
C VAL A 312 12.97 -6.81 7.80
N ALA A 313 11.92 -6.10 8.22
CA ALA A 313 11.00 -5.43 7.30
C ALA A 313 11.71 -4.40 6.42
N GLN A 314 12.68 -3.64 6.92
CA GLN A 314 13.38 -2.65 6.09
C GLN A 314 14.06 -3.26 4.87
N GLU A 315 14.89 -4.29 5.09
CA GLU A 315 15.65 -4.97 4.04
C GLU A 315 14.69 -5.70 3.08
N SER A 316 13.65 -6.32 3.62
CA SER A 316 12.65 -7.05 2.84
C SER A 316 11.79 -6.12 1.97
N MET A 317 11.44 -4.93 2.46
CA MET A 317 10.73 -3.92 1.67
C MET A 317 11.62 -3.33 0.57
N GLU A 318 12.94 -3.24 0.80
CA GLU A 318 13.90 -2.87 -0.24
C GLU A 318 14.05 -3.96 -1.31
N ASP A 319 14.00 -5.24 -0.91
CA ASP A 319 13.97 -6.37 -1.83
C ASP A 319 12.71 -6.38 -2.70
N LEU A 320 11.54 -6.19 -2.09
CA LEU A 320 10.28 -6.05 -2.82
C LEU A 320 10.30 -4.84 -3.75
N TYR A 321 10.76 -3.68 -3.28
CA TYR A 321 10.93 -2.49 -4.13
C TYR A 321 11.82 -2.80 -5.34
N THR A 322 12.95 -3.48 -5.13
CA THR A 322 13.91 -3.83 -6.19
C THR A 322 13.25 -4.69 -7.28
N ILE A 323 12.49 -5.71 -6.89
CA ILE A 323 11.80 -6.61 -7.82
C ILE A 323 10.71 -5.83 -8.60
N PHE A 324 9.87 -5.07 -7.92
CA PHE A 324 8.79 -4.33 -8.59
C PHE A 324 9.29 -3.15 -9.44
N ALA A 325 10.39 -2.51 -9.06
CA ALA A 325 11.03 -1.46 -9.87
C ALA A 325 11.61 -2.02 -11.18
N TYR A 326 12.22 -3.21 -11.15
CA TYR A 326 12.71 -3.88 -12.35
C TYR A 326 11.59 -4.12 -13.37
N HIS A 327 10.42 -4.55 -12.90
CA HIS A 327 9.24 -4.83 -13.72
C HIS A 327 8.40 -3.58 -14.07
N GLY A 328 8.73 -2.40 -13.51
CA GLY A 328 7.95 -1.18 -13.72
C GLY A 328 6.58 -1.21 -13.02
N LEU A 329 6.43 -2.00 -11.96
CA LEU A 329 5.18 -2.25 -11.24
C LEU A 329 5.19 -1.64 -9.83
N VAL A 330 5.97 -0.57 -9.61
CA VAL A 330 6.10 0.07 -8.29
C VAL A 330 4.75 0.56 -7.77
N HIS A 331 3.86 1.06 -8.63
CA HIS A 331 2.52 1.49 -8.21
C HIS A 331 1.73 0.34 -7.57
N ARG A 332 1.66 -0.82 -8.23
CA ARG A 332 1.01 -2.02 -7.69
C ARG A 332 1.60 -2.43 -6.35
N PHE A 333 2.92 -2.38 -6.20
CA PHE A 333 3.59 -2.67 -4.93
C PHE A 333 3.16 -1.71 -3.81
N LEU A 334 3.13 -0.41 -4.09
CA LEU A 334 2.70 0.60 -3.12
C LEU A 334 1.23 0.39 -2.73
N MET A 335 0.36 0.19 -3.71
CA MET A 335 -1.07 -0.05 -3.50
C MET A 335 -1.30 -1.31 -2.66
N ALA A 336 -0.65 -2.44 -2.99
CA ALA A 336 -0.78 -3.68 -2.24
C ALA A 336 -0.24 -3.57 -0.80
N SER A 337 0.85 -2.81 -0.60
CA SER A 337 1.42 -2.59 0.74
C SER A 337 0.51 -1.74 1.60
N CYS A 338 -0.03 -0.64 1.04
CA CYS A 338 -0.91 0.26 1.75
C CYS A 338 -2.29 -0.37 1.97
N SER A 339 -2.84 -1.10 1.00
CA SER A 339 -4.15 -1.76 1.14
C SER A 339 -4.16 -2.72 2.32
N LEU A 340 -3.10 -3.54 2.48
CA LEU A 340 -3.00 -4.49 3.59
C LEU A 340 -2.89 -3.82 4.97
N GLU A 341 -2.15 -2.71 5.04
CA GLU A 341 -2.02 -1.93 6.28
C GLU A 341 -3.34 -1.25 6.68
N PHE A 342 -4.11 -0.80 5.68
CA PHE A 342 -5.34 -0.04 5.91
C PHE A 342 -6.60 -0.90 5.98
N ALA A 343 -6.53 -2.17 5.55
CA ALA A 343 -7.60 -3.17 5.72
C ALA A 343 -7.67 -3.74 7.16
N GLN A 344 -6.90 -3.21 8.11
CA GLN A 344 -6.92 -3.68 9.50
C GLN A 344 -8.25 -3.29 10.18
N PRO A 345 -8.97 -4.21 10.85
CA PRO A 345 -10.31 -3.96 11.40
C PRO A 345 -10.40 -2.81 12.43
N ASN A 346 -9.29 -2.49 13.11
CA ASN A 346 -9.23 -1.48 14.17
C ASN A 346 -8.57 -0.17 13.70
N LEU A 347 -8.54 0.08 12.38
CA LEU A 347 -8.01 1.33 11.84
C LEU A 347 -8.94 2.49 12.19
N THR A 348 -8.36 3.55 12.76
CA THR A 348 -9.04 4.80 13.07
C THR A 348 -8.13 5.96 12.67
N GLU A 349 -8.66 7.18 12.60
CA GLU A 349 -7.86 8.39 12.38
C GLU A 349 -6.70 8.54 13.39
N ASN A 350 -6.89 7.98 14.58
CA ASN A 350 -5.93 8.03 15.68
C ASN A 350 -4.98 6.84 15.73
N THR A 351 -5.14 5.83 14.88
CA THR A 351 -4.23 4.66 14.89
C THR A 351 -3.45 4.52 13.58
N VAL A 352 -3.90 5.19 12.50
CA VAL A 352 -3.26 5.18 11.19
C VAL A 352 -1.76 5.50 11.26
N LEU A 353 -0.93 4.53 10.84
CA LEU A 353 0.53 4.63 10.72
C LEU A 353 1.29 5.09 11.99
N ARG A 354 0.67 4.98 13.18
CA ARG A 354 1.30 5.35 14.46
C ARG A 354 2.28 4.28 14.97
N SER A 355 1.99 3.00 14.73
CA SER A 355 2.88 1.88 15.07
C SER A 355 3.92 1.64 13.97
N ASN A 356 4.96 0.85 14.27
CA ASN A 356 5.87 0.38 13.23
C ASN A 356 5.22 -0.77 12.46
N SER A 357 5.01 -0.57 11.17
CA SER A 357 4.50 -1.54 10.21
C SER A 357 5.37 -1.60 8.96
N HIS A 358 5.12 -2.57 8.07
CA HIS A 358 5.86 -2.72 6.81
C HIS A 358 5.83 -1.45 5.96
N VAL A 359 4.68 -0.78 5.87
CA VAL A 359 4.53 0.50 5.16
C VAL A 359 5.44 1.57 5.78
N THR A 360 5.52 1.64 7.12
CA THR A 360 6.41 2.62 7.77
C THR A 360 7.90 2.32 7.58
N TYR A 361 8.28 1.06 7.34
CA TYR A 361 9.63 0.69 6.93
C TYR A 361 9.88 0.96 5.44
N LEU A 362 8.86 0.82 4.60
CA LEU A 362 8.91 1.23 3.21
C LEU A 362 9.15 2.74 3.07
N PHE A 363 8.62 3.56 3.97
CA PHE A 363 8.97 4.98 4.05
C PHE A 363 10.49 5.19 4.19
N LYS A 364 11.15 4.31 4.97
CA LYS A 364 12.61 4.34 5.13
C LYS A 364 13.38 3.99 3.87
N VAL A 365 12.86 3.05 3.08
CA VAL A 365 13.42 2.75 1.76
C VAL A 365 13.30 3.97 0.86
N TYR A 366 12.12 4.60 0.82
CA TYR A 366 11.86 5.78 -0.01
C TYR A 366 12.76 6.95 0.35
N TYR A 367 12.85 7.31 1.63
CA TYR A 367 13.66 8.47 1.98
C TYR A 367 15.16 8.23 1.81
N LYS A 368 15.65 7.01 2.01
CA LYS A 368 17.08 6.69 1.75
C LYS A 368 17.42 6.81 0.27
N LYS A 369 16.50 6.39 -0.62
CA LYS A 369 16.72 6.43 -2.07
C LYS A 369 16.50 7.83 -2.67
N PHE A 370 15.45 8.53 -2.25
CA PHE A 370 14.97 9.74 -2.95
C PHE A 370 15.04 11.02 -2.11
N GLY A 371 15.15 10.91 -0.78
CA GLY A 371 15.04 12.05 0.13
C GLY A 371 16.22 13.03 0.11
N ARG A 372 17.33 12.70 -0.56
CA ARG A 372 18.58 13.48 -0.47
C ARG A 372 18.42 14.94 -0.90
N LYS A 373 17.69 15.20 -1.99
CA LYS A 373 17.48 16.58 -2.49
C LYS A 373 16.73 17.45 -1.48
N PHE A 374 15.66 16.93 -0.89
CA PHE A 374 14.92 17.64 0.16
C PHE A 374 15.77 17.80 1.43
N PHE A 375 16.53 16.77 1.79
CA PHE A 375 17.44 16.83 2.93
C PHE A 375 18.47 17.97 2.78
N ASP A 376 19.23 18.01 1.69
CA ASP A 376 20.32 18.97 1.51
C ASP A 376 19.83 20.43 1.43
N ASN A 377 18.65 20.67 0.86
CA ASN A 377 18.14 22.03 0.61
C ASN A 377 17.23 22.58 1.71
N ILE A 378 16.60 21.69 2.51
CA ILE A 378 15.60 22.05 3.51
C ILE A 378 15.99 21.56 4.91
N ILE A 379 16.12 20.24 5.10
CA ILE A 379 16.33 19.67 6.44
C ILE A 379 17.71 20.00 7.02
N ARG A 380 18.76 19.94 6.21
CA ARG A 380 20.12 20.25 6.65
C ARG A 380 20.29 21.72 7.07
N PRO A 381 19.82 22.72 6.30
CA PRO A 381 19.75 24.10 6.78
C PRO A 381 18.97 24.28 8.08
N ILE A 382 17.87 23.52 8.26
CA ILE A 382 17.12 23.52 9.52
C ILE A 382 17.98 23.00 10.68
N ILE A 383 18.65 21.87 10.50
CA ILE A 383 19.55 21.28 11.50
C ILE A 383 20.69 22.24 11.84
N ASP A 384 21.32 22.84 10.84
CA ASP A 384 22.42 23.78 11.02
C ASP A 384 21.97 25.01 11.82
N LYS A 385 20.77 25.54 11.56
CA LYS A 385 20.22 26.67 12.31
C LYS A 385 19.86 26.31 13.75
N ILE A 386 19.27 25.13 13.97
CA ILE A 386 18.97 24.62 15.32
C ILE A 386 20.28 24.47 16.13
N ASP A 387 21.33 23.91 15.53
CA ASP A 387 22.64 23.75 16.17
C ASP A 387 23.36 25.09 16.42
N GLU A 388 23.17 26.08 15.54
CA GLU A 388 23.68 27.45 15.70
C GLU A 388 23.07 28.13 16.94
N VAL A 389 21.74 28.09 17.07
CA VAL A 389 21.00 28.71 18.19
C VAL A 389 21.32 28.04 19.53
N GLY A 390 21.50 26.71 19.53
CA GLY A 390 21.88 25.97 20.72
C GLY A 390 20.70 25.66 21.67
N PRO A 391 20.96 25.35 22.95
CA PRO A 391 19.93 24.85 23.86
C PRO A 391 18.97 25.96 24.28
N LEU A 392 17.67 25.73 24.03
CA LEU A 392 16.59 26.67 24.33
C LEU A 392 15.78 26.35 25.59
N GLY A 393 16.14 25.28 26.31
CA GLY A 393 15.44 24.89 27.54
C GLY A 393 14.03 24.35 27.34
N ILE A 394 13.66 23.85 26.15
CA ILE A 394 12.31 23.37 25.77
C ILE A 394 11.71 22.29 26.69
N LYS A 395 12.51 21.60 27.52
CA LYS A 395 12.00 20.62 28.48
C LYS A 395 11.88 21.16 29.91
N ASN A 396 12.28 22.40 30.16
CA ASN A 396 12.37 22.98 31.50
C ASN A 396 11.92 24.44 31.48
N GLU A 397 10.79 24.70 32.13
CA GLU A 397 10.16 26.02 32.23
C GLU A 397 11.13 27.09 32.73
N ASP A 398 11.90 26.82 33.80
CA ASP A 398 12.84 27.77 34.41
C ASP A 398 14.01 28.16 33.48
N LYS A 399 14.28 27.35 32.46
CA LYS A 399 15.39 27.54 31.52
C LYS A 399 14.91 27.90 30.11
N SER A 400 13.60 27.98 29.90
CA SER A 400 13.02 28.17 28.58
C SER A 400 13.24 29.59 28.08
N LYS A 401 13.69 29.71 26.83
CA LYS A 401 13.79 30.98 26.13
C LYS A 401 12.62 31.10 25.15
N SER A 402 11.41 31.37 25.67
CA SER A 402 10.17 31.28 24.90
C SER A 402 10.16 32.12 23.61
N ASP A 403 10.75 33.31 23.64
CA ASP A 403 10.82 34.20 22.46
C ASP A 403 11.75 33.61 21.39
N ASP A 404 12.94 33.14 21.78
CA ASP A 404 13.88 32.46 20.88
C ASP A 404 13.28 31.16 20.31
N VAL A 405 12.49 30.44 21.12
CA VAL A 405 11.75 29.25 20.68
C VAL A 405 10.73 29.62 19.61
N SER A 406 9.97 30.69 19.81
CA SER A 406 9.00 31.16 18.82
C SER A 406 9.66 31.58 17.51
N GLU A 407 10.74 32.37 17.59
CA GLU A 407 11.48 32.84 16.40
C GLU A 407 12.04 31.66 15.59
N LEU A 408 12.74 30.73 16.27
CA LEU A 408 13.31 29.56 15.60
C LEU A 408 12.22 28.66 15.02
N LEU A 409 11.12 28.44 15.74
CA LEU A 409 10.02 27.60 15.28
C LEU A 409 9.36 28.17 14.01
N ASN A 410 9.05 29.47 14.00
CA ASN A 410 8.47 30.10 12.81
C ASN A 410 9.43 30.05 11.62
N TRP A 411 10.72 30.33 11.84
CA TRP A 411 11.72 30.24 10.78
C TRP A 411 11.82 28.82 10.21
N VAL A 412 11.78 27.78 11.06
CA VAL A 412 11.82 26.39 10.63
C VAL A 412 10.57 26.02 9.84
N ILE A 413 9.38 26.46 10.28
CA ILE A 413 8.13 26.26 9.54
C ILE A 413 8.23 26.95 8.17
N ASP A 414 8.63 28.21 8.10
CA ASP A 414 8.79 28.95 6.83
C ASP A 414 9.75 28.24 5.88
N LYS A 415 10.91 27.81 6.40
CA LYS A 415 11.92 27.09 5.61
C LYS A 415 11.37 25.75 5.11
N PHE A 416 10.64 25.01 5.95
CA PHE A 416 10.02 23.74 5.58
C PHE A 416 8.96 23.92 4.47
N LEU A 417 8.06 24.88 4.64
CA LEU A 417 6.98 25.17 3.68
C LEU A 417 7.51 25.69 2.33
N SER A 418 8.70 26.29 2.30
CA SER A 418 9.39 26.65 1.05
C SER A 418 9.92 25.45 0.26
N GLY A 419 9.88 24.24 0.84
CA GLY A 419 10.58 23.07 0.34
C GLY A 419 9.90 22.28 -0.79
N ALA A 420 8.73 22.70 -1.26
CA ALA A 420 7.89 21.91 -2.16
C ALA A 420 8.60 21.47 -3.46
N GLU A 421 9.46 22.32 -4.02
CA GLU A 421 10.23 22.07 -5.25
C GLU A 421 11.34 21.01 -5.10
N TYR A 422 11.75 20.74 -3.84
CA TYR A 422 12.78 19.75 -3.53
C TYR A 422 12.20 18.37 -3.20
N ILE A 423 10.87 18.26 -3.10
CA ILE A 423 10.19 16.99 -2.90
C ILE A 423 10.20 16.21 -4.23
N PRO A 424 10.84 15.03 -4.27
CA PRO A 424 10.96 14.24 -5.48
C PRO A 424 9.62 13.59 -5.88
N ASN A 425 9.43 13.28 -7.16
CA ASN A 425 8.19 12.72 -7.67
C ASN A 425 7.87 11.34 -7.06
N GLU A 426 8.88 10.57 -6.67
CA GLU A 426 8.74 9.30 -5.97
C GLU A 426 8.07 9.47 -4.59
N PHE A 427 8.37 10.56 -3.87
CA PHE A 427 7.67 10.89 -2.63
C PHE A 427 6.22 11.27 -2.91
N ARG A 428 5.99 12.05 -3.97
CA ARG A 428 4.64 12.44 -4.38
C ARG A 428 3.78 11.24 -4.74
N HIS A 429 4.36 10.23 -5.40
CA HIS A 429 3.68 8.98 -5.70
C HIS A 429 3.29 8.19 -4.45
N MET A 430 4.21 7.98 -3.50
CA MET A 430 3.89 7.35 -2.21
C MET A 430 2.80 8.14 -1.46
N ALA A 431 2.93 9.46 -1.40
CA ALA A 431 1.95 10.33 -0.76
C ALA A 431 0.58 10.25 -1.45
N CYS A 432 0.53 10.18 -2.79
CA CYS A 432 -0.72 10.00 -3.51
C CYS A 432 -1.39 8.67 -3.16
N VAL A 433 -0.65 7.56 -3.14
CA VAL A 433 -1.18 6.25 -2.74
C VAL A 433 -1.71 6.29 -1.30
N LEU A 434 -0.95 6.88 -0.37
CA LEU A 434 -1.40 7.05 1.02
C LEU A 434 -2.68 7.91 1.09
N LYS A 435 -2.73 9.03 0.36
CA LYS A 435 -3.92 9.89 0.32
C LYS A 435 -5.13 9.11 -0.18
N SER A 436 -5.00 8.40 -1.31
CA SER A 436 -6.09 7.64 -1.91
C SER A 436 -6.64 6.57 -0.96
N VAL A 437 -5.77 5.67 -0.48
CA VAL A 437 -6.18 4.59 0.43
C VAL A 437 -6.76 5.14 1.74
N THR A 438 -6.14 6.18 2.32
CA THR A 438 -6.65 6.80 3.57
C THR A 438 -8.01 7.47 3.35
N ALA A 439 -8.18 8.21 2.25
CA ALA A 439 -9.43 8.88 1.94
C ALA A 439 -10.56 7.91 1.61
N THR A 440 -10.25 6.75 1.03
CA THR A 440 -11.25 5.69 0.78
C THR A 440 -11.67 4.98 2.07
N MET A 441 -10.75 4.75 3.02
CA MET A 441 -11.06 3.99 4.24
C MET A 441 -11.59 4.81 5.41
N LEU A 442 -11.02 6.00 5.63
CA LEU A 442 -11.33 6.83 6.81
C LEU A 442 -12.08 8.11 6.45
N ARG A 443 -12.14 8.45 5.16
CA ARG A 443 -12.83 9.60 4.54
C ARG A 443 -12.48 10.99 5.01
N SER A 444 -12.03 11.22 6.24
CA SER A 444 -11.79 12.57 6.73
C SER A 444 -10.49 13.18 6.22
N ARG A 445 -10.49 14.50 6.07
CA ARG A 445 -9.29 15.32 5.85
C ARG A 445 -8.27 15.13 6.95
N HIS A 446 -8.73 14.96 8.19
CA HIS A 446 -7.88 14.72 9.35
C HIS A 446 -7.05 13.43 9.19
N ALA A 447 -7.70 12.32 8.82
CA ALA A 447 -7.02 11.05 8.63
C ALA A 447 -5.96 11.12 7.52
N VAL A 448 -6.31 11.75 6.40
CA VAL A 448 -5.40 11.94 5.26
C VAL A 448 -4.21 12.79 5.66
N PHE A 449 -4.43 13.91 6.34
CA PHE A 449 -3.35 14.74 6.85
C PHE A 449 -2.46 13.96 7.83
N ASN A 450 -3.04 13.18 8.75
CA ASN A 450 -2.28 12.37 9.70
C ASN A 450 -1.40 11.32 9.00
N ALA A 451 -1.90 10.66 7.97
CA ALA A 451 -1.13 9.70 7.19
C ALA A 451 0.05 10.38 6.44
N LEU A 452 -0.21 11.50 5.78
CA LEU A 452 0.81 12.25 5.03
C LEU A 452 1.84 12.92 5.94
N SER A 453 1.40 13.50 7.06
CA SER A 453 2.27 14.07 8.09
C SER A 453 3.11 12.98 8.76
N SER A 454 2.55 11.80 9.01
CA SER A 454 3.31 10.64 9.51
C SER A 454 4.45 10.26 8.54
N PHE A 455 4.18 10.25 7.24
CA PHE A 455 5.17 9.96 6.21
C PHE A 455 6.26 11.04 6.10
N LEU A 456 5.88 12.29 5.81
CA LEU A 456 6.85 13.35 5.49
C LEU A 456 7.42 14.04 6.73
N CYS A 457 6.56 14.38 7.70
CA CYS A 457 6.95 15.18 8.85
C CYS A 457 7.55 14.29 9.94
N LEU A 458 6.81 13.30 10.44
CA LEU A 458 7.21 12.47 11.57
C LEU A 458 8.38 11.52 11.25
N ARG A 459 8.22 10.70 10.21
CA ARG A 459 9.16 9.59 9.96
C ARG A 459 10.34 9.96 9.08
N PHE A 460 10.29 11.10 8.41
CA PHE A 460 11.38 11.64 7.61
C PHE A 460 11.97 12.89 8.25
N SER A 461 11.23 14.00 8.25
CA SER A 461 11.80 15.31 8.58
C SER A 461 12.23 15.44 10.05
N THR A 462 11.31 15.24 11.00
CA THR A 462 11.60 15.37 12.44
C THR A 462 12.46 14.23 12.95
N ALA A 463 12.33 13.02 12.40
CA ALA A 463 13.22 11.90 12.67
C ALA A 463 14.69 12.24 12.32
N ILE A 464 14.94 12.84 11.15
CA ILE A 464 16.29 13.25 10.74
C ILE A 464 16.78 14.45 11.54
N ILE A 465 15.92 15.42 11.87
CA ILE A 465 16.31 16.53 12.75
C ILE A 465 16.73 16.01 14.13
N ALA A 466 16.03 15.00 14.67
CA ALA A 466 16.35 14.40 15.95
C ALA A 466 17.64 13.57 15.93
N ASP A 467 17.94 12.90 14.81
CA ASP A 467 19.17 12.12 14.60
C ASP A 467 19.72 12.27 13.17
N PRO A 468 20.49 13.35 12.90
CA PRO A 468 21.00 13.63 11.56
C PRO A 468 21.95 12.56 11.02
N LEU A 469 22.73 11.94 11.91
CA LEU A 469 23.74 10.94 11.52
C LEU A 469 23.12 9.62 11.09
N GLY A 470 21.88 9.32 11.54
CA GLY A 470 21.11 8.17 11.07
C GLY A 470 20.73 8.25 9.58
N PHE A 471 20.80 9.43 8.97
CA PHE A 471 20.55 9.65 7.55
C PHE A 471 21.81 10.04 6.76
N ASP A 472 22.65 10.91 7.32
CA ASP A 472 23.92 11.33 6.71
C ASP A 472 25.09 10.98 7.64
N GLU A 473 25.56 9.73 7.57
CA GLU A 473 26.64 9.21 8.45
C GLU A 473 27.94 10.01 8.35
N LYS A 474 28.18 10.66 7.20
CA LYS A 474 29.36 11.51 6.95
C LYS A 474 29.10 12.98 7.28
N GLY A 475 27.89 13.30 7.72
CA GLY A 475 27.47 14.63 8.12
C GLY A 475 28.19 15.12 9.39
N ARG A 476 28.01 16.40 9.68
CA ARG A 476 28.52 16.98 10.92
C ARG A 476 27.66 16.50 12.11
N PRO A 477 28.25 15.97 13.20
CA PRO A 477 27.49 15.64 14.40
C PRO A 477 26.91 16.92 15.03
N PRO A 478 25.65 16.89 15.52
CA PRO A 478 25.10 18.00 16.30
C PRO A 478 25.92 18.24 17.57
N LYS A 479 25.98 19.49 18.06
CA LYS A 479 26.70 19.84 19.29
C LYS A 479 26.16 19.10 20.51
N ASP A 480 24.83 18.94 20.60
CA ASP A 480 24.17 18.20 21.68
C ASP A 480 22.79 17.69 21.23
N LEU A 481 22.70 16.39 20.95
CA LEU A 481 21.46 15.75 20.53
C LEU A 481 20.36 15.82 21.60
N GLN A 482 20.70 15.62 22.88
CA GLN A 482 19.73 15.43 23.95
C GLN A 482 19.08 16.73 24.41
N ASN A 483 19.82 17.84 24.35
CA ASN A 483 19.36 19.14 24.81
C ASN A 483 19.01 20.13 23.69
N ILE A 484 19.38 19.84 22.42
CA ILE A 484 19.11 20.72 21.27
C ILE A 484 18.19 20.01 20.26
N SER A 485 18.73 19.05 19.52
CA SER A 485 18.05 18.42 18.36
C SER A 485 16.78 17.67 18.75
N ILE A 486 16.84 16.76 19.72
CA ILE A 486 15.70 15.94 20.14
C ILE A 486 14.57 16.79 20.73
N PRO A 487 14.81 17.70 21.70
CA PRO A 487 13.76 18.56 22.22
C PRO A 487 13.10 19.43 21.15
N PHE A 488 13.89 19.99 20.22
CA PHE A 488 13.34 20.82 19.16
C PHE A 488 12.51 20.01 18.15
N ALA A 489 12.99 18.83 17.73
CA ALA A 489 12.22 17.93 16.88
C ALA A 489 10.88 17.51 17.53
N GLN A 490 10.89 17.26 18.85
CA GLN A 490 9.69 16.95 19.63
C GLN A 490 8.70 18.11 19.71
N LEU A 491 9.19 19.35 19.79
CA LEU A 491 8.37 20.56 19.75
C LEU A 491 7.79 20.78 18.35
N LEU A 492 8.62 20.69 17.31
CA LEU A 492 8.25 20.87 15.90
C LEU A 492 7.19 19.85 15.44
N GLN A 493 7.15 18.67 16.03
CA GLN A 493 6.13 17.67 15.70
C GLN A 493 4.72 18.10 16.08
N LEU A 494 4.54 18.96 17.11
CA LEU A 494 3.22 19.42 17.54
C LEU A 494 2.50 20.22 16.43
N PRO A 495 3.08 21.29 15.84
CA PRO A 495 2.45 21.99 14.73
C PRO A 495 2.31 21.11 13.49
N PHE A 496 3.24 20.19 13.24
CA PHE A 496 3.10 19.22 12.15
C PHE A 496 2.00 18.16 12.38
N ASN A 497 1.52 18.01 13.62
CA ASN A 497 0.33 17.23 13.96
C ASN A 497 -0.92 18.11 14.12
N LEU A 498 -0.83 19.43 13.88
CA LEU A 498 -1.87 20.41 14.18
C LEU A 498 -2.30 20.40 15.66
N GLN A 499 -1.37 20.09 16.56
CA GLN A 499 -1.59 19.99 18.00
C GLN A 499 -1.07 21.24 18.74
N PRO A 500 -1.85 21.80 19.68
CA PRO A 500 -1.40 22.90 20.54
C PRO A 500 -0.10 22.56 21.28
N MET A 501 0.77 23.56 21.47
CA MET A 501 1.99 23.43 22.27
C MET A 501 1.70 23.05 23.72
N SER A 502 0.59 23.57 24.26
CA SER A 502 0.16 23.31 25.64
C SER A 502 -0.13 21.85 25.94
N ASP A 503 -0.38 21.01 24.93
CA ASP A 503 -0.65 19.58 25.11
C ASP A 503 0.56 18.83 25.68
N ARG A 504 1.77 19.38 25.46
CA ARG A 504 3.02 18.81 25.96
C ARG A 504 3.85 19.78 26.79
N TYR A 505 3.80 21.06 26.46
CA TYR A 505 4.61 22.12 27.08
C TYR A 505 3.68 23.25 27.54
N THR A 506 3.02 23.08 28.69
CA THR A 506 2.00 24.03 29.20
C THR A 506 2.49 25.48 29.24
N TYR A 507 3.75 25.71 29.62
CA TYR A 507 4.35 27.04 29.72
C TYR A 507 4.66 27.70 28.36
N LEU A 508 4.66 26.95 27.26
CA LEU A 508 4.71 27.48 25.89
C LEU A 508 3.30 27.73 25.31
N GLY A 509 2.24 27.61 26.12
CA GLY A 509 0.86 27.80 25.68
C GLY A 509 0.55 29.19 25.13
N SER A 510 1.35 30.21 25.47
CA SER A 510 1.27 31.55 24.86
C SER A 510 1.55 31.54 23.36
N LEU A 511 2.29 30.54 22.85
CA LEU A 511 2.59 30.37 21.44
C LEU A 511 1.46 29.70 20.65
N ASN A 512 0.46 29.10 21.33
CA ASN A 512 -0.61 28.37 20.66
C ASN A 512 -1.34 29.21 19.63
N GLU A 513 -1.71 30.44 19.97
CA GLU A 513 -2.51 31.29 19.09
C GLU A 513 -1.76 31.62 17.81
N GLN A 514 -0.48 31.96 17.92
CA GLN A 514 0.40 32.25 16.78
C GLN A 514 0.59 31.01 15.89
N ILE A 515 0.76 29.84 16.50
CA ILE A 515 1.02 28.59 15.76
C ILE A 515 -0.23 28.03 15.10
N ILE A 516 -1.40 28.13 15.74
CA ILE A 516 -2.68 27.72 15.16
C ILE A 516 -2.97 28.55 13.90
N ASP A 517 -2.57 29.82 13.84
CA ASP A 517 -2.71 30.64 12.63
C ASP A 517 -1.89 30.11 11.44
N ARG A 518 -0.84 29.31 11.69
CA ARG A 518 -0.01 28.66 10.66
C ARG A 518 -0.59 27.31 10.20
N TYR A 519 -1.61 26.75 10.87
CA TYR A 519 -2.12 25.42 10.56
C TYR A 519 -2.65 25.27 9.14
N GLU A 520 -3.28 26.32 8.60
CA GLU A 520 -3.75 26.31 7.20
C GLU A 520 -2.59 26.10 6.22
N GLU A 521 -1.47 26.79 6.43
CA GLU A 521 -0.28 26.68 5.58
C GLU A 521 0.35 25.28 5.68
N ILE A 522 0.48 24.77 6.91
CA ILE A 522 1.05 23.44 7.18
C ILE A 522 0.18 22.35 6.55
N TYR A 523 -1.14 22.40 6.77
CA TYR A 523 -2.08 21.46 6.18
C TYR A 523 -1.98 21.45 4.66
N ASN A 524 -2.09 22.62 4.03
CA ASN A 524 -2.08 22.72 2.58
C ASN A 524 -0.75 22.27 1.98
N PHE A 525 0.38 22.58 2.61
CA PHE A 525 1.68 22.08 2.17
C PHE A 525 1.76 20.56 2.21
N VAL A 526 1.38 19.94 3.34
CA VAL A 526 1.47 18.48 3.54
C VAL A 526 0.54 17.74 2.57
N VAL A 527 -0.69 18.22 2.37
CA VAL A 527 -1.63 17.60 1.42
C VAL A 527 -1.16 17.77 -0.02
N ALA A 528 -0.58 18.92 -0.38
CA ALA A 528 -0.06 19.18 -1.72
C ALA A 528 1.15 18.30 -2.11
N VAL A 529 1.75 17.59 -1.16
CA VAL A 529 2.78 16.57 -1.43
C VAL A 529 2.22 15.43 -2.27
N ALA A 530 0.96 15.04 -2.01
CA ALA A 530 0.28 13.96 -2.74
C ALA A 530 -0.14 14.38 -4.16
N GLU A 531 -0.10 15.67 -4.47
CA GLU A 531 -0.47 16.19 -5.79
C GLU A 531 0.70 16.05 -6.76
N THR A 532 0.50 15.23 -7.80
CA THR A 532 1.38 15.16 -8.96
C THR A 532 0.59 14.76 -10.20
N LYS A 533 0.97 15.38 -11.32
CA LYS A 533 0.48 15.01 -12.66
C LYS A 533 1.57 14.32 -13.48
N GLU A 534 2.79 14.24 -12.94
CA GLU A 534 3.94 13.67 -13.62
C GLU A 534 4.04 12.18 -13.31
N GLN A 535 4.30 11.39 -14.36
CA GLN A 535 4.68 10.00 -14.19
C GLN A 535 6.04 9.90 -13.50
N VAL A 536 6.21 8.86 -12.70
CA VAL A 536 7.46 8.61 -11.97
C VAL A 536 8.27 7.56 -12.70
N ASN A 537 9.51 7.92 -13.06
CA ASN A 537 10.44 7.03 -13.72
C ASN A 537 11.41 6.43 -12.69
N TYR A 538 11.04 5.28 -12.14
CA TYR A 538 11.90 4.54 -11.23
C TYR A 538 13.13 3.97 -11.95
N GLU A 539 14.30 4.11 -11.34
CA GLU A 539 15.53 3.44 -11.80
C GLU A 539 15.32 1.93 -11.76
N LYS A 540 15.60 1.26 -12.88
CA LYS A 540 15.48 -0.20 -13.01
C LYS A 540 16.74 -0.88 -12.47
N PRO A 541 16.64 -1.70 -11.42
CA PRO A 541 17.76 -2.50 -10.93
C PRO A 541 18.25 -3.52 -11.98
N SER A 542 19.42 -4.09 -11.77
CA SER A 542 19.92 -5.20 -12.59
C SER A 542 19.23 -6.52 -12.26
N LYS A 543 19.18 -7.46 -13.21
CA LYS A 543 18.63 -8.81 -12.98
C LYS A 543 19.35 -9.55 -11.85
N ASN A 544 20.65 -9.32 -11.65
CA ASN A 544 21.41 -9.91 -10.55
C ASN A 544 20.93 -9.40 -9.18
N GLU A 545 20.58 -8.12 -9.06
CA GLU A 545 20.02 -7.56 -7.83
C GLU A 545 18.64 -8.14 -7.54
N VAL A 546 17.81 -8.32 -8.57
CA VAL A 546 16.49 -8.97 -8.48
C VAL A 546 16.63 -10.42 -8.00
N GLU A 547 17.52 -11.21 -8.58
CA GLU A 547 17.76 -12.59 -8.15
C GLU A 547 18.26 -12.66 -6.70
N ALA A 548 19.12 -11.74 -6.29
CA ALA A 548 19.60 -11.65 -4.91
C ALA A 548 18.48 -11.31 -3.93
N ALA A 549 17.59 -10.38 -4.30
CA ALA A 549 16.40 -10.02 -3.53
C ALA A 549 15.44 -11.22 -3.39
N ILE A 550 15.15 -11.93 -4.47
CA ILE A 550 14.31 -13.14 -4.45
C ILE A 550 14.89 -14.18 -3.50
N ARG A 551 16.20 -14.44 -3.55
CA ARG A 551 16.85 -15.41 -2.66
C ARG A 551 16.68 -15.06 -1.18
N ARG A 552 16.76 -13.77 -0.83
CA ARG A 552 16.52 -13.30 0.55
C ARG A 552 15.06 -13.48 0.97
N LEU A 553 14.11 -13.12 0.11
CA LEU A 553 12.67 -13.30 0.37
C LEU A 553 12.29 -14.78 0.54
N LEU A 554 12.83 -15.67 -0.30
CA LEU A 554 12.66 -17.12 -0.14
C LEU A 554 13.19 -17.62 1.21
N GLY A 555 14.28 -17.03 1.71
CA GLY A 555 14.79 -17.28 3.06
C GLY A 555 13.78 -16.96 4.15
N ILE A 556 13.14 -15.79 4.06
CA ILE A 556 12.09 -15.36 5.02
C ILE A 556 10.89 -16.30 4.99
N ILE A 557 10.44 -16.68 3.79
CA ILE A 557 9.32 -17.63 3.65
C ILE A 557 9.68 -18.96 4.32
N ASN A 558 10.90 -19.46 4.11
CA ASN A 558 11.34 -20.73 4.67
C ASN A 558 11.33 -20.73 6.21
N GLU A 559 11.68 -19.62 6.85
CA GLU A 559 11.60 -19.48 8.32
C GLU A 559 10.16 -19.53 8.87
N SER A 560 9.17 -19.16 8.05
CA SER A 560 7.75 -19.08 8.43
C SER A 560 6.83 -19.91 7.53
N ARG A 561 7.34 -21.02 6.97
CA ARG A 561 6.71 -21.77 5.86
C ARG A 561 5.24 -22.14 6.10
N SER A 562 4.91 -22.72 7.25
CA SER A 562 3.53 -23.13 7.56
C SER A 562 2.57 -21.95 7.61
N HIS A 563 2.99 -20.82 8.20
CA HIS A 563 2.18 -19.59 8.25
C HIS A 563 2.02 -18.99 6.85
N PHE A 564 3.10 -19.00 6.06
CA PHE A 564 3.07 -18.55 4.67
C PHE A 564 2.08 -19.33 3.81
N ILE A 565 2.15 -20.66 3.84
CA ILE A 565 1.24 -21.50 3.05
C ILE A 565 -0.20 -21.27 3.48
N ALA A 566 -0.47 -21.22 4.80
CA ALA A 566 -1.80 -20.94 5.30
C ALA A 566 -2.33 -19.59 4.80
N LYS A 567 -1.53 -18.52 4.88
CA LYS A 567 -1.94 -17.18 4.46
C LYS A 567 -2.08 -17.03 2.95
N TYR A 568 -1.20 -17.64 2.17
CA TYR A 568 -1.33 -17.65 0.71
C TYR A 568 -2.59 -18.38 0.28
N THR A 569 -2.86 -19.57 0.84
CA THR A 569 -4.09 -20.33 0.56
C THR A 569 -5.34 -19.55 0.99
N GLU A 570 -5.31 -18.90 2.15
CA GLU A 570 -6.42 -18.03 2.62
C GLU A 570 -6.74 -16.91 1.62
N TYR A 571 -5.72 -16.22 1.09
CA TYR A 571 -5.95 -15.18 0.07
C TYR A 571 -6.39 -15.74 -1.28
N TYR A 572 -5.87 -16.90 -1.68
CA TYR A 572 -6.29 -17.58 -2.91
C TYR A 572 -7.74 -18.05 -2.85
N GLU A 573 -8.19 -18.53 -1.70
CA GLU A 573 -9.57 -18.99 -1.48
C GLU A 573 -10.54 -17.80 -1.25
N ASN A 574 -10.06 -16.66 -0.72
CA ASN A 574 -10.86 -15.47 -0.42
C ASN A 574 -10.39 -14.23 -1.21
N ASP A 575 -10.64 -14.24 -2.52
CA ASP A 575 -10.13 -13.26 -3.50
C ASP A 575 -10.68 -11.81 -3.36
N THR A 576 -11.71 -11.60 -2.54
CA THR A 576 -12.53 -10.38 -2.62
C THR A 576 -12.13 -9.25 -1.67
N ASP A 577 -11.25 -9.47 -0.69
CA ASP A 577 -11.10 -8.53 0.42
C ASP A 577 -9.98 -7.51 0.22
N HIS A 578 -10.36 -6.24 0.01
CA HIS A 578 -9.52 -5.03 0.11
C HIS A 578 -8.18 -5.14 -0.65
N THR A 579 -8.28 -5.51 -1.92
CA THR A 579 -7.13 -5.70 -2.81
C THR A 579 -6.58 -4.37 -3.34
N ALA A 580 -5.36 -4.39 -3.88
CA ALA A 580 -4.79 -3.22 -4.56
C ALA A 580 -5.71 -2.67 -5.66
N SER A 581 -6.34 -3.58 -6.41
CA SER A 581 -7.26 -3.25 -7.51
C SER A 581 -8.56 -2.63 -7.02
N ALA A 582 -9.10 -3.08 -5.89
CA ALA A 582 -10.29 -2.47 -5.30
C ALA A 582 -10.02 -1.01 -4.89
N PHE A 583 -8.87 -0.73 -4.26
CA PHE A 583 -8.49 0.64 -3.92
C PHE A 583 -8.22 1.51 -5.14
N ALA A 584 -7.58 0.97 -6.19
CA ALA A 584 -7.40 1.68 -7.45
C ALA A 584 -8.74 2.03 -8.10
N MET A 585 -9.72 1.13 -8.00
CA MET A 585 -11.09 1.37 -8.47
C MET A 585 -11.80 2.45 -7.65
N SER A 586 -11.73 2.38 -6.31
CA SER A 586 -12.27 3.43 -5.44
C SER A 586 -11.61 4.80 -5.72
N GLU A 587 -10.31 4.84 -5.99
CA GLU A 587 -9.63 6.08 -6.38
C GLU A 587 -10.16 6.61 -7.72
N PHE A 588 -10.30 5.74 -8.73
CA PHE A 588 -10.85 6.13 -10.02
C PHE A 588 -12.25 6.73 -9.87
N ILE A 589 -13.14 6.09 -9.10
CA ILE A 589 -14.50 6.57 -8.83
C ILE A 589 -14.48 7.90 -8.07
N SER A 590 -13.62 8.02 -7.06
CA SER A 590 -13.51 9.27 -6.28
C SER A 590 -13.08 10.46 -7.17
N ARG A 591 -12.32 10.19 -8.24
CA ARG A 591 -11.90 11.19 -9.24
C ARG A 591 -12.98 11.54 -10.27
N LEU A 592 -14.18 10.97 -10.19
CA LEU A 592 -15.35 11.37 -10.98
C LEU A 592 -16.07 12.60 -10.41
N PHE A 593 -15.66 13.03 -9.21
CA PHE A 593 -16.15 14.21 -8.49
C PHE A 593 -15.11 15.34 -8.51
N ARG A 594 -15.52 16.55 -8.09
CA ARG A 594 -14.67 17.76 -8.09
C ARG A 594 -13.90 18.02 -6.81
#